data_AF-Q18HE6-F1
#
_entry.id   AF-Q18HE6-F1
#
_cell.length_a   1.000
_cell.length_b   1.000
_cell.length_c   1.000
_cell.angle_alpha   90.00
_cell.angle_beta   90.00
_cell.angle_gamma   90.00
#
_symmetry.space_group_name_H-M   'P 1'
#
loop_
_entity.id
_entity.type
_entity.pdbx_description
1 polymer ?
#
loop_
_entity_poly.entity_id
_entity_poly.type
_entity_poly.pdbx_seq_one_letter_code
_entity_poly.pdbx_strand_id
1 'polypeptide(L)'
;MSGGQNSDAEASIKCIDTDIDIDVFRNRLISWYEAEHREFPWRETDDPYAILVSEVMSHQTQLDRVVEAWKDFIQRWPTVKALAGDSQSAVVTFWSEHALGYNNRASYLHEAANQVVDEYDGTVPADPDELLSLMGVGPYTANAVASFAFNNGDAVVDTNVERVLYRVFKQIRQADDPPYEQIASALLPVERSRTWNNAIMELGGVACKKTPRCDEANCPWRQWCHAYQTGDFTAPDVPTQPSFEGSRRQFRGRIVRTLGEHGELALDTLGHRIRVDYSPEGTHGRDWLYEIVTDLADDGLVNIQTSTAGTTETESASMSQSDGSETLSSIFVSLQS
;
A
#
# COMPACT_ATOMS: atom_id res chain seq x y z
N MET A 1 20.77 -20.27 -18.81
CA MET A 1 20.07 -21.25 -17.96
C MET A 1 18.56 -21.11 -18.16
N SER A 2 18.06 -21.41 -19.36
CA SER A 2 16.66 -21.10 -19.79
C SER A 2 15.74 -22.32 -19.87
N GLY A 3 16.16 -23.47 -19.31
CA GLY A 3 15.43 -24.74 -19.44
C GLY A 3 14.44 -25.06 -18.32
N GLY A 4 14.47 -24.32 -17.20
CA GLY A 4 13.65 -24.61 -16.01
C GLY A 4 12.28 -23.90 -15.99
N GLN A 5 12.21 -22.64 -16.44
CA GLN A 5 10.96 -21.86 -16.40
C GLN A 5 9.87 -22.41 -17.33
N ASN A 6 10.25 -23.07 -18.42
CA ASN A 6 9.29 -23.57 -19.42
C ASN A 6 8.56 -24.85 -18.97
N SER A 7 9.19 -25.70 -18.14
CA SER A 7 8.55 -26.92 -17.61
C SER A 7 7.55 -26.62 -16.49
N ASP A 8 7.80 -25.59 -15.70
CA ASP A 8 6.94 -25.18 -14.59
C ASP A 8 5.69 -24.47 -15.12
N ALA A 9 5.82 -23.63 -16.15
CA ALA A 9 4.69 -23.01 -16.84
C ALA A 9 3.77 -24.06 -17.51
N GLU A 10 4.33 -25.07 -18.18
CA GLU A 10 3.54 -26.18 -18.76
C GLU A 10 2.83 -27.02 -17.70
N ALA A 11 3.42 -27.19 -16.51
CA ALA A 11 2.79 -27.88 -15.39
C ALA A 11 1.67 -27.05 -14.74
N SER A 12 1.84 -25.73 -14.61
CA SER A 12 0.80 -24.81 -14.12
C SER A 12 -0.35 -24.64 -15.12
N ILE A 13 -0.09 -24.72 -16.43
CA ILE A 13 -1.14 -24.74 -17.46
C ILE A 13 -1.99 -26.03 -17.37
N LYS A 14 -1.45 -27.16 -16.90
CA LYS A 14 -2.27 -28.35 -16.62
C LYS A 14 -3.28 -28.15 -15.48
N CYS A 15 -3.11 -27.12 -14.64
CA CYS A 15 -4.11 -26.74 -13.63
C CYS A 15 -5.25 -25.89 -14.21
N ILE A 16 -5.07 -25.33 -15.41
CA ILE A 16 -6.10 -24.63 -16.18
C ILE A 16 -6.89 -25.70 -16.96
N ASP A 17 -8.21 -25.58 -16.96
CA ASP A 17 -9.08 -26.52 -17.68
C ASP A 17 -8.64 -26.66 -19.15
N THR A 18 -8.35 -27.89 -19.58
CA THR A 18 -7.67 -28.17 -20.87
C THR A 18 -8.52 -27.82 -22.09
N ASP A 19 -9.79 -27.51 -21.90
CA ASP A 19 -10.74 -27.14 -22.95
C ASP A 19 -10.78 -25.62 -23.23
N ILE A 20 -9.99 -24.81 -22.51
CA ILE A 20 -9.93 -23.36 -22.71
C ILE A 20 -8.87 -23.03 -23.77
N ASP A 21 -9.29 -22.41 -24.87
CA ASP A 21 -8.38 -21.68 -25.75
C ASP A 21 -7.82 -20.46 -25.00
N ILE A 22 -6.55 -20.56 -24.61
CA ILE A 22 -5.90 -19.58 -23.73
C ILE A 22 -5.79 -18.19 -24.38
N ASP A 23 -5.63 -18.12 -25.70
CA ASP A 23 -5.50 -16.86 -26.40
C ASP A 23 -6.86 -16.17 -26.48
N VAL A 24 -7.93 -16.92 -26.73
CA VAL A 24 -9.30 -16.39 -26.65
C VAL A 24 -9.63 -15.94 -25.22
N PHE A 25 -9.24 -16.72 -24.21
CA PHE A 25 -9.44 -16.38 -22.81
C PHE A 25 -8.75 -15.07 -22.42
N ARG A 26 -7.48 -14.91 -22.81
CA ARG A 26 -6.70 -13.69 -22.58
C ARG A 26 -7.28 -12.49 -23.30
N ASN A 27 -7.57 -12.63 -24.59
CA ASN A 27 -8.06 -11.54 -25.43
C ASN A 27 -9.43 -11.04 -24.98
N ARG A 28 -10.31 -11.91 -24.45
CA ARG A 28 -11.60 -11.48 -23.90
C ARG A 28 -11.44 -10.56 -22.70
N LEU A 29 -10.51 -10.84 -21.80
CA LEU A 29 -10.25 -9.98 -20.65
C LEU A 29 -9.68 -8.62 -21.10
N ILE A 30 -8.67 -8.65 -21.95
CA ILE A 30 -8.02 -7.42 -22.45
C ILE A 30 -9.03 -6.56 -23.21
N SER A 31 -9.81 -7.14 -24.14
CA SER A 31 -10.81 -6.40 -24.92
C SER A 31 -11.91 -5.80 -24.03
N TRP A 32 -12.31 -6.51 -22.97
CA TRP A 32 -13.29 -6.00 -22.01
C TRP A 32 -12.72 -4.81 -21.22
N TYR A 33 -11.46 -4.87 -20.79
CA TYR A 33 -10.79 -3.76 -20.13
C TYR A 33 -10.59 -2.56 -21.06
N GLU A 34 -10.12 -2.78 -22.29
CA GLU A 34 -9.89 -1.71 -23.28
C GLU A 34 -11.20 -1.05 -23.74
N ALA A 35 -12.33 -1.75 -23.67
CA ALA A 35 -13.62 -1.20 -24.05
C ALA A 35 -14.16 -0.20 -23.03
N GLU A 36 -14.14 -0.54 -21.74
CA GLU A 36 -14.70 0.31 -20.67
C GLU A 36 -14.15 -0.12 -19.29
N HIS A 37 -13.02 0.46 -18.89
CA HIS A 37 -12.49 0.34 -17.52
C HIS A 37 -12.72 1.65 -16.74
N ARG A 38 -12.70 1.57 -15.40
CA ARG A 38 -12.73 2.78 -14.57
C ARG A 38 -11.47 3.60 -14.81
N GLU A 39 -11.67 4.87 -15.10
CA GLU A 39 -10.61 5.86 -15.22
C GLU A 39 -9.99 6.12 -13.84
N PHE A 40 -8.72 5.77 -13.71
CA PHE A 40 -7.87 6.21 -12.60
C PHE A 40 -6.66 6.93 -13.19
N PRO A 41 -6.26 8.08 -12.64
CA PRO A 41 -5.27 8.93 -13.30
C PRO A 41 -3.89 8.28 -13.47
N TRP A 42 -3.53 7.35 -12.58
CA TRP A 42 -2.30 6.56 -12.68
C TRP A 42 -2.35 5.43 -13.73
N ARG A 43 -3.52 5.12 -14.30
CA ARG A 43 -3.65 4.20 -15.45
C ARG A 43 -3.47 4.92 -16.80
N GLU A 44 -3.56 6.25 -16.79
CA GLU A 44 -3.46 7.11 -17.97
C GLU A 44 -2.06 7.72 -18.15
N THR A 45 -1.07 7.17 -17.45
CA THR A 45 0.33 7.60 -17.53
C THR A 45 1.25 6.38 -17.45
N ASP A 46 2.42 6.53 -18.06
CA ASP A 46 3.50 5.56 -18.01
C ASP A 46 4.68 6.09 -17.16
N ASP A 47 4.51 7.24 -16.49
CA ASP A 47 5.54 7.82 -15.63
C ASP A 47 5.77 6.95 -14.37
N PRO A 48 6.96 6.35 -14.21
CA PRO A 48 7.24 5.46 -13.10
C PRO A 48 7.20 6.15 -11.74
N TYR A 49 7.50 7.45 -11.65
CA TYR A 49 7.36 8.20 -10.40
C TYR A 49 5.88 8.33 -10.01
N ALA A 50 5.05 8.76 -10.96
CA ALA A 50 3.62 8.94 -10.70
C ALA A 50 2.92 7.61 -10.36
N ILE A 51 3.33 6.51 -11.01
CA ILE A 51 2.85 5.16 -10.71
C ILE A 51 3.31 4.70 -9.33
N LEU A 52 4.60 4.85 -8.97
CA LEU A 52 5.12 4.51 -7.64
C LEU A 52 4.32 5.23 -6.54
N VAL A 53 4.03 6.53 -6.71
CA VAL A 53 3.20 7.29 -5.77
C VAL A 53 1.81 6.67 -5.61
N SER A 54 1.15 6.29 -6.72
CA SER A 54 -0.18 5.66 -6.66
C SER A 54 -0.18 4.32 -5.94
N GLU A 55 0.82 3.47 -6.21
CA GLU A 55 0.95 2.16 -5.58
C GLU A 55 1.13 2.33 -4.06
N VAL A 56 2.06 3.18 -3.63
CA VAL A 56 2.28 3.45 -2.21
C VAL A 56 1.02 4.03 -1.54
N MET A 57 0.30 4.95 -2.18
CA MET A 57 -0.94 5.52 -1.65
C MET A 57 -2.07 4.49 -1.53
N SER A 58 -2.17 3.55 -2.47
CA SER A 58 -3.22 2.54 -2.52
C SER A 58 -3.08 1.42 -1.48
N HIS A 59 -1.91 1.26 -0.87
CA HIS A 59 -1.71 0.30 0.22
C HIS A 59 -2.72 0.51 1.36
N GLN A 60 -3.66 -0.41 1.54
CA GLN A 60 -4.72 -0.30 2.56
C GLN A 60 -5.59 0.97 2.45
N THR A 61 -5.63 1.61 1.28
CA THR A 61 -6.50 2.75 0.96
C THR A 61 -7.37 2.38 -0.24
N GLN A 62 -8.66 2.69 -0.19
CA GLN A 62 -9.53 2.47 -1.34
C GLN A 62 -9.15 3.43 -2.49
N LEU A 63 -9.06 2.90 -3.72
CA LEU A 63 -8.63 3.65 -4.90
C LEU A 63 -9.41 4.96 -5.11
N ASP A 64 -10.73 4.96 -4.92
CA ASP A 64 -11.56 6.15 -5.09
C ASP A 64 -11.16 7.30 -4.13
N ARG A 65 -10.59 6.97 -2.96
CA ARG A 65 -10.07 7.96 -2.00
C ARG A 65 -8.67 8.46 -2.37
N VAL A 66 -7.93 7.71 -3.19
CA VAL A 66 -6.58 8.06 -3.64
C VAL A 66 -6.60 9.06 -4.79
N VAL A 67 -7.65 9.07 -5.63
CA VAL A 67 -7.69 9.87 -6.87
C VAL A 67 -7.35 11.35 -6.65
N GLU A 68 -8.06 12.03 -5.75
CA GLU A 68 -7.83 13.47 -5.52
C GLU A 68 -6.49 13.71 -4.81
N ALA A 69 -6.14 12.87 -3.84
CA ALA A 69 -4.84 12.97 -3.16
C ALA A 69 -3.66 12.78 -4.12
N TRP A 70 -3.76 11.86 -5.08
CA TRP A 70 -2.73 11.64 -6.07
C TRP A 70 -2.58 12.84 -7.01
N LYS A 71 -3.70 13.43 -7.47
CA LYS A 71 -3.67 14.62 -8.35
C LYS A 71 -2.99 15.79 -7.65
N ASP A 72 -3.38 16.08 -6.41
CA ASP A 72 -2.81 17.17 -5.62
C ASP A 72 -1.33 16.90 -5.30
N PHE A 73 -0.95 15.64 -5.06
CA PHE A 73 0.44 15.25 -4.79
C PHE A 73 1.33 15.46 -6.01
N ILE A 74 0.91 14.97 -7.19
CA ILE A 74 1.67 15.15 -8.44
C ILE A 74 1.69 16.62 -8.88
N GLN A 75 0.64 17.39 -8.58
CA GLN A 75 0.66 18.83 -8.82
C GLN A 75 1.70 19.54 -7.94
N ARG A 76 1.80 19.17 -6.65
CA ARG A 76 2.73 19.77 -5.70
C ARG A 76 4.17 19.33 -5.94
N TRP A 77 4.38 18.03 -6.14
CA TRP A 77 5.68 17.41 -6.39
C TRP A 77 5.66 16.69 -7.73
N PRO A 78 5.81 17.41 -8.85
CA PRO A 78 5.65 16.85 -10.20
C PRO A 78 6.78 15.91 -10.63
N THR A 79 7.87 15.83 -9.88
CA THR A 79 9.01 14.95 -10.18
C THR A 79 9.56 14.36 -8.89
N VAL A 80 10.24 13.23 -8.99
CA VAL A 80 10.96 12.62 -7.85
C VAL A 80 11.97 13.59 -7.22
N LYS A 81 12.64 14.43 -8.02
CA LYS A 81 13.55 15.48 -7.55
C LYS A 81 12.84 16.57 -6.75
N ALA A 82 11.62 16.94 -7.15
CA ALA A 82 10.81 17.91 -6.42
C ALA A 82 10.35 17.35 -5.07
N LEU A 83 10.00 16.06 -5.02
CA LEU A 83 9.63 15.38 -3.77
C LEU A 83 10.83 15.26 -2.82
N ALA A 84 11.97 14.77 -3.32
CA ALA A 84 13.20 14.63 -2.53
C ALA A 84 13.72 15.98 -2.00
N GLY A 85 13.53 17.06 -2.78
CA GLY A 85 13.96 18.40 -2.40
C GLY A 85 13.08 19.13 -1.38
N ASP A 86 11.92 18.57 -1.01
CA ASP A 86 11.05 19.12 0.04
C ASP A 86 11.30 18.41 1.39
N SER A 87 10.73 18.92 2.48
CA SER A 87 10.90 18.33 3.80
C SER A 87 10.03 17.08 3.99
N GLN A 88 10.53 16.08 4.73
CA GLN A 88 9.76 14.87 5.04
C GLN A 88 8.45 15.24 5.78
N SER A 89 8.54 16.21 6.69
CA SER A 89 7.41 16.80 7.41
C SER A 89 6.32 17.37 6.48
N ALA A 90 6.68 17.94 5.34
CA ALA A 90 5.72 18.45 4.35
C ALA A 90 4.93 17.31 3.70
N VAL A 91 5.61 16.21 3.36
CA VAL A 91 5.00 15.00 2.78
C VAL A 91 4.07 14.32 3.79
N VAL A 92 4.52 14.17 5.04
CA VAL A 92 3.73 13.59 6.15
C VAL A 92 2.49 14.43 6.46
N THR A 93 2.61 15.76 6.44
CA THR A 93 1.48 16.69 6.62
C THR A 93 0.45 16.50 5.50
N PHE A 94 0.89 16.54 4.24
CA PHE A 94 0.02 16.29 3.08
C PHE A 94 -0.73 14.96 3.22
N TRP A 95 -0.02 13.89 3.57
CA TRP A 95 -0.60 12.56 3.74
C TRP A 95 -1.72 12.53 4.80
N SER A 96 -1.55 13.30 5.87
CA SER A 96 -2.49 13.41 6.99
C SER A 96 -3.72 14.27 6.66
N GLU A 97 -3.53 15.32 5.87
CA GLU A 97 -4.60 16.19 5.34
C GLU A 97 -5.53 15.42 4.40
N HIS A 98 -4.96 14.59 3.52
CA HIS A 98 -5.71 13.71 2.62
C HIS A 98 -6.28 12.45 3.30
N ALA A 99 -6.02 12.27 4.60
CA ALA A 99 -6.49 11.13 5.39
C ALA A 99 -6.20 9.76 4.75
N LEU A 100 -5.01 9.64 4.14
CA LEU A 100 -4.54 8.42 3.48
C LEU A 100 -4.21 7.32 4.49
N GLY A 101 -3.96 7.66 5.76
CA GLY A 101 -3.67 6.70 6.83
C GLY A 101 -2.28 6.06 6.70
N TYR A 102 -1.81 5.35 7.73
CA TYR A 102 -0.45 4.75 7.77
C TYR A 102 0.64 5.74 7.33
N ASN A 103 0.87 6.75 8.17
CA ASN A 103 1.72 7.90 7.83
C ASN A 103 3.19 7.53 7.56
N ASN A 104 3.66 6.38 8.04
CA ASN A 104 5.00 5.86 7.73
C ASN A 104 5.19 5.62 6.22
N ARG A 105 4.13 5.40 5.46
CA ARG A 105 4.22 5.34 3.99
C ARG A 105 4.67 6.67 3.37
N ALA A 106 4.33 7.80 4.00
CA ALA A 106 4.77 9.11 3.53
C ALA A 106 6.27 9.32 3.74
N SER A 107 6.79 8.93 4.92
CA SER A 107 8.23 8.99 5.19
C SER A 107 9.00 8.01 4.31
N TYR A 108 8.52 6.78 4.13
CA TYR A 108 9.16 5.82 3.23
C TYR A 108 9.17 6.28 1.78
N LEU A 109 8.08 6.88 1.28
CA LEU A 109 8.03 7.43 -0.07
C LEU A 109 9.02 8.58 -0.26
N HIS A 110 9.17 9.44 0.74
CA HIS A 110 10.15 10.53 0.71
C HIS A 110 11.59 9.99 0.74
N GLU A 111 11.89 9.01 1.58
CA GLU A 111 13.20 8.33 1.60
C GLU A 111 13.50 7.64 0.27
N ALA A 112 12.53 6.90 -0.30
CA ALA A 112 12.67 6.28 -1.61
C ALA A 112 12.92 7.31 -2.72
N ALA A 113 12.30 8.49 -2.64
CA ALA A 113 12.57 9.57 -3.58
C ALA A 113 14.01 10.09 -3.47
N ASN A 114 14.55 10.22 -2.26
CA ASN A 114 15.95 10.57 -2.04
C ASN A 114 16.89 9.49 -2.61
N GLN A 115 16.63 8.20 -2.34
CA GLN A 115 17.39 7.09 -2.92
C GLN A 115 17.38 7.12 -4.46
N VAL A 116 16.23 7.38 -5.08
CA VAL A 116 16.15 7.51 -6.55
C VAL A 116 17.00 8.68 -7.06
N VAL A 117 17.07 9.80 -6.34
CA VAL A 117 17.91 10.95 -6.71
C VAL A 117 19.39 10.64 -6.54
N ASP A 118 19.78 10.04 -5.43
CA ASP A 118 21.18 9.85 -5.03
C ASP A 118 21.83 8.62 -5.68
N GLU A 119 21.10 7.52 -5.83
CA GLU A 119 21.62 6.24 -6.31
C GLU A 119 21.30 5.99 -7.80
N TYR A 120 20.24 6.62 -8.33
CA TYR A 120 19.73 6.40 -9.68
C TYR A 120 19.62 7.69 -10.53
N ASP A 121 20.36 8.75 -10.17
CA ASP A 121 20.43 10.04 -10.86
C ASP A 121 19.07 10.75 -11.08
N GLY A 122 18.08 10.38 -10.26
CA GLY A 122 16.69 10.86 -10.33
C GLY A 122 15.83 10.18 -11.38
N THR A 123 16.21 8.98 -11.81
CA THR A 123 15.40 8.12 -12.68
C THR A 123 14.92 6.91 -11.89
N VAL A 124 13.61 6.70 -11.80
CA VAL A 124 13.07 5.49 -11.14
C VAL A 124 13.51 4.26 -11.94
N PRO A 125 14.14 3.24 -11.32
CA PRO A 125 14.65 2.08 -12.03
C PRO A 125 13.53 1.23 -12.65
N ALA A 126 13.84 0.56 -13.76
CA ALA A 126 12.92 -0.32 -14.47
C ALA A 126 13.06 -1.80 -14.06
N ASP A 127 14.15 -2.13 -13.37
CA ASP A 127 14.43 -3.48 -12.89
C ASP A 127 13.67 -3.73 -11.56
N PRO A 128 12.89 -4.83 -11.45
CA PRO A 128 12.18 -5.16 -10.22
C PRO A 128 13.07 -5.31 -8.99
N ASP A 129 14.31 -5.80 -9.11
CA ASP A 129 15.23 -5.98 -7.99
C ASP A 129 15.77 -4.63 -7.49
N GLU A 130 16.01 -3.68 -8.42
CA GLU A 130 16.36 -2.30 -8.08
C GLU A 130 15.19 -1.55 -7.44
N LEU A 131 13.96 -1.75 -7.96
CA LEU A 131 12.76 -1.21 -7.34
C LEU A 131 12.56 -1.76 -5.92
N LEU A 132 12.82 -3.04 -5.70
CA LEU A 132 12.72 -3.71 -4.39
C LEU A 132 13.74 -3.16 -3.37
N SER A 133 14.83 -2.54 -3.82
CA SER A 133 15.81 -1.93 -2.91
C SER A 133 15.34 -0.58 -2.34
N LEU A 134 14.29 0.02 -2.91
CA LEU A 134 13.75 1.31 -2.47
C LEU A 134 13.01 1.18 -1.14
N MET A 135 13.13 2.20 -0.30
CA MET A 135 12.51 2.24 1.03
C MET A 135 10.98 2.07 0.95
N GLY A 136 10.45 1.13 1.72
CA GLY A 136 9.02 0.84 1.77
C GLY A 136 8.44 0.17 0.52
N VAL A 137 9.27 -0.16 -0.48
CA VAL A 137 8.85 -0.93 -1.66
C VAL A 137 9.04 -2.41 -1.38
N GLY A 138 7.92 -3.14 -1.30
CA GLY A 138 7.92 -4.60 -1.17
C GLY A 138 7.86 -5.32 -2.52
N PRO A 139 7.95 -6.67 -2.53
CA PRO A 139 7.93 -7.47 -3.76
C PRO A 139 6.72 -7.17 -4.66
N TYR A 140 5.53 -6.99 -4.05
CA TYR A 140 4.32 -6.60 -4.77
C TYR A 140 4.49 -5.26 -5.49
N THR A 141 4.92 -4.22 -4.76
CA THR A 141 5.04 -2.84 -5.28
C THR A 141 6.11 -2.75 -6.34
N ALA A 142 7.25 -3.42 -6.15
CA ALA A 142 8.31 -3.48 -7.15
C ALA A 142 7.79 -4.08 -8.47
N ASN A 143 7.13 -5.23 -8.39
CA ASN A 143 6.54 -5.88 -9.56
C ASN A 143 5.42 -5.04 -10.21
N ALA A 144 4.57 -4.40 -9.39
CA ALA A 144 3.50 -3.53 -9.85
C ALA A 144 4.06 -2.33 -10.63
N VAL A 145 5.07 -1.62 -10.10
CA VAL A 145 5.71 -0.49 -10.79
C VAL A 145 6.42 -0.97 -12.06
N ALA A 146 7.18 -2.06 -12.00
CA ALA A 146 7.83 -2.66 -13.18
C ALA A 146 6.81 -3.00 -14.28
N SER A 147 5.67 -3.56 -13.91
CA SER A 147 4.61 -3.91 -14.84
C SER A 147 3.90 -2.67 -15.38
N PHE A 148 3.43 -1.79 -14.52
CA PHE A 148 2.58 -0.68 -14.90
C PHE A 148 3.32 0.45 -15.59
N ALA A 149 4.58 0.71 -15.24
CA ALA A 149 5.36 1.80 -15.83
C ALA A 149 6.22 1.34 -17.01
N PHE A 150 6.76 0.11 -16.96
CA PHE A 150 7.74 -0.38 -17.93
C PHE A 150 7.27 -1.57 -18.74
N ASN A 151 6.10 -2.15 -18.44
CA ASN A 151 5.62 -3.38 -19.08
C ASN A 151 6.63 -4.55 -18.94
N ASN A 152 7.36 -4.56 -17.82
CA ASN A 152 8.49 -5.44 -17.52
C ASN A 152 8.29 -6.21 -16.20
N GLY A 153 7.04 -6.44 -15.80
CA GLY A 153 6.71 -7.14 -14.56
C GLY A 153 6.05 -8.49 -14.82
N ASP A 154 6.07 -9.33 -13.80
CA ASP A 154 5.30 -10.56 -13.70
C ASP A 154 3.83 -10.27 -13.41
N ALA A 155 3.03 -11.34 -13.29
CA ALA A 155 1.63 -11.21 -12.92
C ALA A 155 1.50 -10.64 -11.50
N VAL A 156 0.69 -9.59 -11.35
CA VAL A 156 0.41 -8.98 -10.04
C VAL A 156 -0.79 -9.68 -9.41
N VAL A 157 -0.60 -10.22 -8.20
CA VAL A 157 -1.63 -10.98 -7.48
C VAL A 157 -1.97 -10.27 -6.17
N ASP A 158 -3.17 -9.69 -6.12
CA ASP A 158 -3.79 -9.20 -4.89
C ASP A 158 -4.97 -10.12 -4.48
N THR A 159 -5.59 -9.84 -3.34
CA THR A 159 -6.76 -10.58 -2.87
C THR A 159 -7.97 -10.52 -3.84
N ASN A 160 -8.01 -9.58 -4.78
CA ASN A 160 -9.03 -9.53 -5.82
C ASN A 160 -8.73 -10.51 -6.95
N VAL A 161 -7.47 -10.57 -7.39
CA VAL A 161 -6.96 -11.53 -8.37
C VAL A 161 -7.06 -12.95 -7.82
N GLU A 162 -6.67 -13.21 -6.58
CA GLU A 162 -6.85 -14.52 -5.93
C GLU A 162 -8.31 -14.97 -5.97
N ARG A 163 -9.24 -14.07 -5.63
CA ARG A 163 -10.68 -14.34 -5.68
C ARG A 163 -11.17 -14.64 -7.09
N VAL A 164 -10.68 -13.91 -8.09
CA VAL A 164 -10.97 -14.18 -9.51
C VAL A 164 -10.50 -15.58 -9.88
N LEU A 165 -9.23 -15.88 -9.65
CA LEU A 165 -8.62 -17.18 -10.00
C LEU A 165 -9.34 -18.33 -9.29
N TYR A 166 -9.59 -18.20 -7.99
CA TYR A 166 -10.32 -19.20 -7.18
C TYR A 166 -11.74 -19.47 -7.68
N ARG A 167 -12.43 -18.44 -8.20
CA ARG A 167 -13.80 -18.63 -8.73
C ARG A 167 -13.81 -19.17 -10.15
N VAL A 168 -12.81 -18.83 -10.95
CA VAL A 168 -12.75 -19.26 -12.35
C VAL A 168 -12.34 -20.73 -12.44
N PHE A 169 -11.27 -21.13 -11.75
CA PHE A 169 -10.66 -22.45 -11.91
C PHE A 169 -11.06 -23.42 -10.79
N LYS A 170 -11.73 -24.51 -11.16
CA LYS A 170 -12.16 -25.56 -10.22
C LYS A 170 -10.99 -26.16 -9.44
N GLN A 171 -9.85 -26.35 -10.10
CA GLN A 171 -8.65 -27.00 -9.57
C GLN A 171 -8.06 -26.19 -8.41
N ILE A 172 -8.10 -24.85 -8.48
CA ILE A 172 -7.63 -23.95 -7.42
C ILE A 172 -8.47 -24.12 -6.16
N ARG A 173 -9.79 -24.32 -6.30
CA ARG A 173 -10.70 -24.52 -5.15
C ARG A 173 -10.44 -25.81 -4.37
N GLN A 174 -9.81 -26.79 -5.03
CA GLN A 174 -9.53 -28.11 -4.47
C GLN A 174 -8.12 -28.20 -3.87
N ALA A 175 -7.31 -27.16 -4.03
CA ALA A 175 -5.97 -27.10 -3.46
C ALA A 175 -6.03 -26.55 -2.02
N ASP A 176 -5.29 -27.19 -1.11
CA ASP A 176 -5.13 -26.71 0.27
C ASP A 176 -4.32 -25.40 0.33
N ASP A 177 -3.32 -25.28 -0.56
CA ASP A 177 -2.48 -24.09 -0.74
C ASP A 177 -2.39 -23.76 -2.24
N PRO A 178 -3.31 -22.93 -2.77
CA PRO A 178 -3.38 -22.70 -4.20
C PRO A 178 -2.21 -21.83 -4.71
N PRO A 179 -1.49 -22.23 -5.78
CA PRO A 179 -0.32 -21.52 -6.27
C PRO A 179 -0.71 -20.32 -7.16
N TYR A 180 -1.33 -19.29 -6.57
CA TYR A 180 -1.92 -18.17 -7.31
C TYR A 180 -0.92 -17.45 -8.23
N GLU A 181 0.30 -17.18 -7.75
CA GLU A 181 1.34 -16.49 -8.53
C GLU A 181 1.75 -17.29 -9.78
N GLN A 182 1.92 -18.61 -9.65
CA GLN A 182 2.30 -19.48 -10.77
C GLN A 182 1.19 -19.52 -11.83
N ILE A 183 -0.07 -19.59 -11.39
CA ILE A 183 -1.22 -19.61 -12.30
C ILE A 183 -1.39 -18.26 -12.97
N ALA A 184 -1.28 -17.16 -12.22
CA ALA A 184 -1.35 -15.82 -12.78
C ALA A 184 -0.23 -15.58 -13.81
N SER A 185 0.98 -16.06 -13.52
CA SER A 185 2.13 -15.98 -14.43
C SER A 185 1.93 -16.82 -15.69
N ALA A 186 1.35 -18.01 -15.58
CA ALA A 186 1.00 -18.83 -16.75
C ALA A 186 -0.06 -18.17 -17.65
N LEU A 187 -0.96 -17.36 -17.07
CA LEU A 187 -1.98 -16.63 -17.82
C LEU A 187 -1.46 -15.33 -18.46
N LEU A 188 -0.42 -14.72 -17.90
CA LEU A 188 0.16 -13.48 -18.39
C LEU A 188 0.66 -13.62 -19.84
N PRO A 189 0.15 -12.82 -20.79
CA PRO A 189 0.71 -12.78 -22.14
C PRO A 189 2.10 -12.11 -22.14
N VAL A 190 3.00 -12.65 -22.98
CA VAL A 190 4.34 -12.09 -23.21
C VAL A 190 4.23 -10.61 -23.57
N GLU A 191 5.07 -9.77 -22.94
CA GLU A 191 5.16 -8.33 -23.18
C GLU A 191 3.81 -7.58 -23.06
N ARG A 192 2.86 -8.07 -22.24
CA ARG A 192 1.59 -7.34 -21.98
C ARG A 192 1.27 -7.19 -20.50
N SER A 193 2.27 -7.18 -19.63
CA SER A 193 2.09 -7.12 -18.17
C SER A 193 1.26 -5.91 -17.73
N ARG A 194 1.49 -4.73 -18.31
CA ARG A 194 0.77 -3.48 -17.98
C ARG A 194 -0.74 -3.64 -18.17
N THR A 195 -1.15 -4.03 -19.38
CA THR A 195 -2.57 -4.20 -19.73
C THR A 195 -3.18 -5.38 -19.01
N TRP A 196 -2.45 -6.51 -18.92
CA TRP A 196 -2.94 -7.73 -18.27
C TRP A 196 -3.23 -7.52 -16.79
N ASN A 197 -2.28 -6.97 -16.04
CA ASN A 197 -2.41 -6.77 -14.60
C ASN A 197 -3.54 -5.77 -14.30
N ASN A 198 -3.62 -4.66 -15.05
CA ASN A 198 -4.74 -3.73 -14.91
C ASN A 198 -6.09 -4.39 -15.21
N ALA A 199 -6.18 -5.20 -16.27
CA ALA A 199 -7.41 -5.86 -16.67
C ALA A 199 -7.91 -6.88 -15.64
N ILE A 200 -7.04 -7.73 -15.10
CA ILE A 200 -7.45 -8.75 -14.11
C ILE A 200 -7.80 -8.12 -12.76
N MET A 201 -7.11 -7.06 -12.35
CA MET A 201 -7.48 -6.28 -11.17
C MET A 201 -8.83 -5.58 -11.38
N GLU A 202 -9.08 -5.02 -12.57
CA GLU A 202 -10.36 -4.40 -12.92
C GLU A 202 -11.51 -5.41 -12.90
N LEU A 203 -11.28 -6.62 -13.42
CA LEU A 203 -12.24 -7.71 -13.35
C LEU A 203 -12.60 -8.04 -11.89
N GLY A 204 -11.61 -8.10 -11.01
CA GLY A 204 -11.80 -8.31 -9.57
C GLY A 204 -12.55 -7.17 -8.87
N GLY A 205 -12.33 -5.92 -9.30
CA GLY A 205 -12.91 -4.72 -8.72
C GLY A 205 -14.35 -4.42 -9.18
N VAL A 206 -14.69 -4.78 -10.42
CA VAL A 206 -15.98 -4.41 -11.06
C VAL A 206 -16.94 -5.59 -11.14
N ALA A 207 -16.49 -6.73 -11.68
CA ALA A 207 -17.36 -7.88 -11.94
C ALA A 207 -17.30 -8.92 -10.82
N CYS A 208 -16.10 -9.40 -10.48
CA CYS A 208 -15.88 -10.49 -9.54
C CYS A 208 -15.73 -9.99 -8.09
N LYS A 209 -16.64 -9.13 -7.63
CA LYS A 209 -16.63 -8.58 -6.25
C LYS A 209 -17.07 -9.65 -5.23
N LYS A 210 -16.96 -9.36 -3.92
CA LYS A 210 -17.47 -10.27 -2.86
C LYS A 210 -18.88 -10.75 -3.17
N THR A 211 -19.79 -9.82 -3.43
CA THR A 211 -21.07 -10.08 -4.12
C THR A 211 -20.85 -9.85 -5.62
N PRO A 212 -20.82 -10.92 -6.44
CA PRO A 212 -20.47 -10.80 -7.85
C PRO A 212 -21.53 -10.02 -8.63
N ARG A 213 -21.08 -9.27 -9.65
CA ARG A 213 -21.91 -8.49 -10.59
C ARG A 213 -21.70 -8.98 -12.03
N CYS A 214 -21.51 -10.29 -12.21
CA CYS A 214 -21.03 -10.88 -13.47
C CYS A 214 -21.88 -10.49 -14.68
N ASP A 215 -23.21 -10.53 -14.55
CA ASP A 215 -24.11 -10.22 -15.66
C ASP A 215 -24.19 -8.71 -15.93
N GLU A 216 -24.28 -7.92 -14.87
CA GLU A 216 -24.36 -6.45 -14.94
C GLU A 216 -23.09 -5.83 -15.53
N ALA A 217 -21.92 -6.42 -15.24
CA ALA A 217 -20.62 -5.97 -15.71
C ALA A 217 -20.17 -6.65 -17.01
N ASN A 218 -21.02 -7.48 -17.64
CA ASN A 218 -20.67 -8.27 -18.84
C ASN A 218 -19.34 -9.04 -18.69
N CYS A 219 -19.18 -9.76 -17.57
CA CYS A 219 -17.94 -10.45 -17.20
C CYS A 219 -17.38 -11.30 -18.37
N PRO A 220 -16.14 -11.02 -18.85
CA PRO A 220 -15.57 -11.64 -20.04
C PRO A 220 -15.31 -13.14 -19.85
N TRP A 221 -15.18 -13.61 -18.61
CA TRP A 221 -14.87 -15.00 -18.28
C TRP A 221 -16.07 -15.81 -17.82
N ARG A 222 -17.28 -15.25 -17.90
CA ARG A 222 -18.52 -15.89 -17.45
C ARG A 222 -18.69 -17.33 -17.98
N GLN A 223 -18.39 -17.56 -19.26
CA GLN A 223 -18.57 -18.88 -19.89
C GLN A 223 -17.62 -19.96 -19.37
N TRP A 224 -16.43 -19.57 -18.89
CA TRP A 224 -15.41 -20.48 -18.35
C TRP A 224 -15.36 -20.52 -16.83
N CYS A 225 -16.12 -19.66 -16.15
CA CYS A 225 -16.04 -19.50 -14.70
C CYS A 225 -16.78 -20.61 -13.97
N HIS A 226 -16.04 -21.45 -13.23
CA HIS A 226 -16.60 -22.54 -12.44
C HIS A 226 -17.67 -22.06 -11.45
N ALA A 227 -17.40 -21.00 -10.68
CA ALA A 227 -18.34 -20.43 -9.72
C ALA A 227 -19.64 -19.95 -10.38
N TYR A 228 -19.56 -19.41 -11.60
CA TYR A 228 -20.74 -18.99 -12.34
C TYR A 228 -21.59 -20.18 -12.81
N GLN A 229 -20.94 -21.26 -13.26
CA GLN A 229 -21.62 -22.47 -13.71
C GLN A 229 -22.29 -23.25 -12.57
N THR A 230 -21.68 -23.27 -11.38
CA THR A 230 -22.19 -24.02 -10.21
C THR A 230 -23.07 -23.19 -9.28
N GLY A 231 -22.97 -21.87 -9.34
CA GLY A 231 -23.60 -20.94 -8.39
C GLY A 231 -22.82 -20.79 -7.07
N ASP A 232 -21.66 -21.43 -6.92
CA ASP A 232 -20.84 -21.35 -5.71
C ASP A 232 -19.78 -20.24 -5.83
N PHE A 233 -20.13 -19.05 -5.36
CA PHE A 233 -19.26 -17.86 -5.35
C PHE A 233 -18.44 -17.69 -4.07
N THR A 234 -18.28 -18.73 -3.25
CA THR A 234 -17.37 -18.66 -2.10
C THR A 234 -15.93 -18.39 -2.56
N ALA A 235 -15.14 -17.81 -1.65
CA ALA A 235 -13.74 -17.42 -1.83
C ALA A 235 -12.99 -17.60 -0.51
N PRO A 236 -11.65 -17.68 -0.51
CA PRO A 236 -10.85 -17.80 0.70
C PRO A 236 -11.15 -16.68 1.70
N ASP A 237 -11.08 -17.03 2.99
CA ASP A 237 -11.23 -16.05 4.07
C ASP A 237 -10.05 -15.07 4.06
N VAL A 238 -10.37 -13.78 4.05
CA VAL A 238 -9.37 -12.71 4.21
C VAL A 238 -9.48 -12.20 5.65
N PRO A 239 -8.35 -12.01 6.38
CA PRO A 239 -8.38 -11.50 7.74
C PRO A 239 -9.24 -10.25 7.87
N THR A 240 -10.13 -10.23 8.87
CA THR A 240 -10.99 -9.07 9.11
C THR A 240 -10.19 -8.00 9.84
N GLN A 241 -10.13 -6.81 9.24
CA GLN A 241 -9.48 -5.67 9.87
C GLN A 241 -10.30 -5.21 11.11
N PRO A 242 -9.65 -4.98 12.27
CA PRO A 242 -10.33 -4.46 13.47
C PRO A 242 -11.01 -3.11 13.24
N SER A 243 -11.86 -2.67 14.18
CA SER A 243 -12.55 -1.37 14.11
C SER A 243 -11.57 -0.20 14.12
N PHE A 244 -11.91 0.90 13.44
CA PHE A 244 -11.06 2.10 13.40
C PHE A 244 -11.22 2.96 14.66
N GLU A 245 -12.44 3.14 15.13
CA GLU A 245 -12.70 3.96 16.32
C GLU A 245 -12.03 3.35 17.56
N GLY A 246 -11.31 4.19 18.30
CA GLY A 246 -10.55 3.82 19.50
C GLY A 246 -9.24 3.08 19.25
N SER A 247 -8.85 2.84 17.99
CA SER A 247 -7.64 2.07 17.67
C SER A 247 -6.35 2.90 17.75
N ARG A 248 -5.20 2.25 17.99
CA ARG A 248 -3.87 2.93 17.97
C ARG A 248 -3.65 3.72 16.69
N ARG A 249 -4.03 3.18 15.52
CA ARG A 249 -3.91 3.89 14.22
C ARG A 249 -4.71 5.18 14.15
N GLN A 250 -5.86 5.27 14.83
CA GLN A 250 -6.65 6.50 14.87
C GLN A 250 -5.87 7.59 15.62
N PHE A 251 -5.34 7.25 16.80
CA PHE A 251 -4.62 8.21 17.63
C PHE A 251 -3.27 8.60 17.02
N ARG A 252 -2.55 7.67 16.40
CA ARG A 252 -1.35 7.97 15.60
C ARG A 252 -1.65 9.01 14.51
N GLY A 253 -2.72 8.79 13.73
CA GLY A 253 -3.14 9.74 12.70
C GLY A 253 -3.52 11.11 13.24
N ARG A 254 -4.21 11.16 14.40
CA ARG A 254 -4.54 12.42 15.07
C ARG A 254 -3.29 13.16 15.52
N ILE A 255 -2.33 12.48 16.13
CA ILE A 255 -1.06 13.08 16.60
C ILE A 255 -0.34 13.75 15.45
N VAL A 256 -0.09 13.02 14.37
CA VAL A 256 0.63 13.56 13.21
C VAL A 256 -0.09 14.78 12.62
N ARG A 257 -1.41 14.71 12.45
CA ARG A 257 -2.20 15.87 11.97
C ARG A 257 -2.07 17.07 12.90
N THR A 258 -2.27 16.87 14.20
CA THR A 258 -2.19 17.95 15.20
C THR A 258 -0.81 18.60 15.22
N LEU A 259 0.27 17.83 15.10
CA LEU A 259 1.62 18.35 15.02
C LEU A 259 1.88 19.08 13.69
N GLY A 260 1.31 18.63 12.57
CA GLY A 260 1.36 19.36 11.30
C GLY A 260 0.67 20.72 11.37
N GLU A 261 -0.44 20.83 12.09
CA GLU A 261 -1.21 22.08 12.26
C GLU A 261 -0.59 23.05 13.27
N HIS A 262 0.03 22.54 14.32
CA HIS A 262 0.46 23.35 15.47
C HIS A 262 1.98 23.39 15.70
N GLY A 263 2.75 22.61 14.96
CA GLY A 263 4.18 22.43 15.19
C GLY A 263 4.47 21.63 16.47
N GLU A 264 5.56 22.01 17.14
CA GLU A 264 5.98 21.38 18.38
C GLU A 264 5.00 21.63 19.53
N LEU A 265 4.66 20.58 20.28
CA LEU A 265 3.77 20.64 21.42
C LEU A 265 4.33 19.87 22.62
N ALA A 266 4.13 20.40 23.83
CA ALA A 266 4.34 19.63 25.06
C ALA A 266 3.38 18.43 25.12
N LEU A 267 3.82 17.31 25.70
CA LEU A 267 3.08 16.04 25.72
C LEU A 267 1.65 16.17 26.26
N ASP A 268 1.45 16.90 27.36
CA ASP A 268 0.12 17.14 27.93
C ASP A 268 -0.76 18.03 27.04
N THR A 269 -0.17 19.03 26.39
CA THR A 269 -0.90 19.90 25.45
C THR A 269 -1.36 19.10 24.23
N LEU A 270 -0.50 18.20 23.73
CA LEU A 270 -0.87 17.25 22.70
C LEU A 270 -2.01 16.33 23.19
N GLY A 271 -1.88 15.73 24.38
CA GLY A 271 -2.89 14.84 24.95
C GLY A 271 -4.31 15.42 24.96
N HIS A 272 -4.46 16.67 25.45
CA HIS A 272 -5.74 17.38 25.46
C HIS A 272 -6.34 17.64 24.07
N ARG A 273 -5.52 17.67 23.02
CA ARG A 273 -5.98 17.85 21.63
C ARG A 273 -6.36 16.52 20.97
N ILE A 274 -5.71 15.43 21.36
CA ILE A 274 -5.92 14.11 20.76
C ILE A 274 -7.17 13.42 21.32
N ARG A 275 -7.48 13.69 22.59
CA ARG A 275 -8.52 12.95 23.31
C ARG A 275 -9.22 13.80 24.37
N VAL A 276 -10.56 13.73 24.39
CA VAL A 276 -11.41 14.52 25.31
C VAL A 276 -11.27 14.05 26.76
N ASP A 277 -11.12 12.74 27.00
CA ASP A 277 -10.92 12.14 28.32
C ASP A 277 -9.43 12.04 28.73
N TYR A 278 -8.53 12.79 28.08
CA TYR A 278 -7.13 12.84 28.49
C TYR A 278 -6.99 13.43 29.90
N SER A 279 -6.28 12.70 30.76
CA SER A 279 -5.86 13.15 32.08
C SER A 279 -4.43 12.65 32.30
N PRO A 280 -3.46 13.50 32.68
CA PRO A 280 -2.04 13.12 32.74
C PRO A 280 -1.76 11.82 33.52
N GLU A 281 -2.48 11.59 34.62
CA GLU A 281 -2.33 10.42 35.51
C GLU A 281 -3.42 9.35 35.28
N GLY A 282 -4.27 9.52 34.25
CA GLY A 282 -5.36 8.60 33.93
C GLY A 282 -4.93 7.43 33.06
N THR A 283 -5.87 6.52 32.77
CA THR A 283 -5.64 5.37 31.87
C THR A 283 -5.27 5.77 30.45
N HIS A 284 -5.69 6.95 30.01
CA HIS A 284 -5.30 7.56 28.74
C HIS A 284 -4.45 8.81 29.01
N GLY A 285 -3.51 8.70 29.95
CA GLY A 285 -2.60 9.76 30.38
C GLY A 285 -1.26 9.74 29.67
N ARG A 286 -0.22 10.24 30.36
CA ARG A 286 1.11 10.43 29.78
C ARG A 286 1.72 9.13 29.27
N ASP A 287 1.70 8.07 30.06
CA ASP A 287 2.30 6.78 29.67
C ASP A 287 1.68 6.24 28.37
N TRP A 288 0.35 6.24 28.30
CA TRP A 288 -0.39 5.80 27.12
C TRP A 288 -0.05 6.64 25.88
N LEU A 289 0.01 7.96 26.02
CA LEU A 289 0.33 8.85 24.91
C LEU A 289 1.80 8.71 24.49
N TYR A 290 2.70 8.57 25.47
CA TYR A 290 4.12 8.43 25.26
C TYR A 290 4.46 7.13 24.52
N GLU A 291 3.77 6.02 24.81
CA GLU A 291 3.89 4.79 24.02
C GLU A 291 3.58 5.05 22.53
N ILE A 292 2.48 5.76 22.24
CA ILE A 292 2.08 6.03 20.84
C ILE A 292 3.08 6.97 20.16
N VAL A 293 3.58 7.98 20.88
CA VAL A 293 4.58 8.91 20.37
C VAL A 293 5.92 8.20 20.13
N THR A 294 6.30 7.26 21.00
CA THR A 294 7.50 6.43 20.83
C THR A 294 7.37 5.56 19.58
N ASP A 295 6.23 4.87 19.39
CA ASP A 295 5.98 4.12 18.16
C ASP A 295 6.04 5.03 16.90
N LEU A 296 5.69 6.31 17.01
CA LEU A 296 5.79 7.26 15.88
C LEU A 296 7.24 7.70 15.65
N ALA A 297 8.03 7.83 16.72
CA ALA A 297 9.44 8.19 16.63
C ALA A 297 10.27 7.05 16.05
N ASP A 298 9.98 5.80 16.42
CA ASP A 298 10.60 4.60 15.85
C ASP A 298 10.34 4.48 14.34
N ASP A 299 9.17 4.96 13.88
CA ASP A 299 8.83 5.04 12.46
C ASP A 299 9.41 6.28 11.75
N GLY A 300 10.19 7.10 12.46
CA GLY A 300 10.80 8.33 11.94
C GLY A 300 9.80 9.44 11.61
N LEU A 301 8.62 9.44 12.25
CA LEU A 301 7.56 10.43 11.98
C LEU A 301 7.59 11.63 12.92
N VAL A 302 8.08 11.45 14.15
CA VAL A 302 8.12 12.50 15.16
C VAL A 302 9.46 12.50 15.89
N ASN A 303 9.87 13.68 16.35
CA ASN A 303 10.96 13.84 17.29
C ASN A 303 10.42 13.98 18.71
N ILE A 304 11.13 13.39 19.67
CA ILE A 304 10.85 13.51 21.11
C ILE A 304 12.02 14.25 21.73
N GLN A 305 11.75 15.38 22.38
CA GLN A 305 12.75 16.16 23.11
C GLN A 305 12.36 16.27 24.57
N THR A 306 13.31 16.06 25.47
CA THR A 306 13.11 16.29 26.90
C THR A 306 13.76 17.62 27.27
N SER A 307 12.98 18.54 27.85
CA SER A 307 13.55 19.76 28.41
C SER A 307 14.30 19.39 29.70
N THR A 308 15.62 19.23 29.63
CA THR A 308 16.47 19.22 30.82
C THR A 308 16.69 20.65 31.27
N ALA A 309 16.37 20.93 32.53
CA ALA A 309 16.79 22.17 33.18
C ALA A 309 18.32 22.16 33.33
N GLY A 310 19.03 22.53 32.26
CA GLY A 310 20.48 22.74 32.25
C GLY A 310 21.34 21.48 32.12
N THR A 311 22.37 21.61 31.28
CA THR A 311 23.50 20.71 31.02
C THR A 311 23.28 19.49 30.10
N THR A 312 24.01 19.52 28.98
CA THR A 312 24.31 18.42 28.06
C THR A 312 24.94 17.24 28.78
N GLU A 313 24.28 16.09 28.78
CA GLU A 313 24.94 14.78 28.82
C GLU A 313 24.02 13.74 28.18
N THR A 314 24.62 12.92 27.32
CA THR A 314 23.97 11.83 26.58
C THR A 314 24.00 10.60 27.47
N GLU A 315 22.86 10.16 28.02
CA GLU A 315 22.81 8.91 28.78
C GLU A 315 21.81 7.90 28.22
N SER A 316 22.35 6.68 28.08
CA SER A 316 21.74 5.44 27.69
C SER A 316 20.82 4.87 28.76
N ALA A 317 19.77 4.17 28.31
CA ALA A 317 18.66 3.64 29.06
C ALA A 317 18.99 2.75 30.29
N SER A 318 18.39 3.10 31.45
CA SER A 318 17.70 2.17 32.35
C SER A 318 16.74 2.95 33.26
N MET A 319 15.43 2.67 33.25
CA MET A 319 14.43 3.36 34.09
C MET A 319 13.79 2.42 35.12
N SER A 320 13.78 2.85 36.39
CA SER A 320 13.00 2.28 37.49
C SER A 320 11.69 3.05 37.75
N GLN A 321 10.65 2.34 38.20
CA GLN A 321 9.23 2.68 38.08
C GLN A 321 8.66 3.82 38.97
N SER A 322 9.44 4.62 39.70
CA SER A 322 8.88 5.67 40.58
C SER A 322 9.19 7.11 40.17
N ASP A 323 9.94 7.34 39.09
CA ASP A 323 10.41 8.67 38.64
C ASP A 323 9.87 9.08 37.24
N GLY A 324 8.94 8.29 36.69
CA GLY A 324 8.48 8.42 35.31
C GLY A 324 7.50 9.59 35.04
N SER A 325 6.66 9.96 36.00
CA SER A 325 5.59 10.95 35.73
C SER A 325 6.10 12.39 35.59
N GLU A 326 7.09 12.80 36.40
CA GLU A 326 7.71 14.14 36.30
C GLU A 326 8.56 14.27 35.04
N THR A 327 9.28 13.20 34.64
CA THR A 327 10.12 13.18 33.44
C THR A 327 9.31 13.25 32.14
N LEU A 328 8.11 12.67 32.09
CA LEU A 328 7.23 12.80 30.92
C LEU A 328 6.59 14.19 30.79
N SER A 329 6.50 14.97 31.87
CA SER A 329 5.90 16.32 31.84
C SER A 329 6.76 17.37 31.13
N SER A 330 8.06 17.10 30.97
CA SER A 330 9.02 17.96 30.26
C SER A 330 9.24 17.56 28.79
N ILE A 331 8.44 16.63 28.26
CA ILE A 331 8.54 16.15 26.90
C ILE A 331 7.82 17.07 25.92
N PHE A 332 8.52 17.39 24.84
CA PHE A 332 8.01 18.07 23.65
C PHE A 332 8.08 17.12 22.46
N VAL A 333 7.08 17.21 21.60
CA VAL A 333 6.92 16.37 20.41
C VAL A 333 6.73 17.26 19.19
N SER A 334 7.45 16.98 18.11
CA SER A 334 7.34 17.68 16.83
C SER A 334 7.40 16.69 15.66
N LEU A 335 6.98 17.08 14.45
CA LEU A 335 7.18 16.24 13.27
C LEU A 335 8.68 16.15 12.94
N GLN A 336 9.11 14.98 12.47
CA GLN A 336 10.46 14.81 11.94
C GLN A 336 10.59 15.61 10.64
N SER A 337 11.67 16.39 10.55
CA SER A 337 11.89 17.38 9.49
C SER A 337 12.09 16.73 8.14
#